data_AF-K2CAE6-F1
#
_entry.id   AF-K2CAE6-F1
#
_cell.length_a   1.000
_cell.length_b   1.000
_cell.length_c   1.000
_cell.angle_alpha   90.00
_cell.angle_beta   90.00
_cell.angle_gamma   90.00
#
_symmetry.space_group_name_H-M   'P 1'
#
loop_
_entity.id
_entity.type
_entity.pdbx_description
1 polymer ?
#
loop_
_entity_poly.entity_id
_entity_poly.type
_entity_poly.pdbx_seq_one_letter_code
_entity_poly.pdbx_strand_id
1 'polypeptide(L)'
;MQKWIEFSNNYGQFPPEWAKTDSHWRNKFADLADIIGAIHKNHISDPRQTHIDAIKFSRRLSYLYEHMPMDRLARFLMHFPANFDHLWTSYYDQNSELLKTSVEQILKNSEALPDQLPENMRGLARNFVFSVEELHRIAVSEQPFKSTTLYLSLSAAETEFAEINQKLVNLPQTEQ
;
A
#
# COMPACT_ATOMS: atom_id res chain seq x y z
N MET A 1 15.93 -15.00 -0.13
CA MET A 1 15.27 -16.05 0.67
C MET A 1 15.93 -16.26 2.02
N GLN A 2 17.17 -16.78 2.08
CA GLN A 2 17.85 -17.03 3.37
C GLN A 2 17.95 -15.79 4.28
N LYS A 3 18.33 -14.63 3.73
CA LYS A 3 18.33 -13.35 4.47
C LYS A 3 16.97 -12.92 5.00
N TRP A 4 15.88 -13.24 4.28
CA TRP A 4 14.52 -12.95 4.75
C TRP A 4 14.14 -13.88 5.90
N ILE A 5 14.48 -15.17 5.82
CA ILE A 5 14.24 -16.13 6.89
C ILE A 5 15.01 -15.73 8.15
N GLU A 6 16.27 -15.33 8.01
CA GLU A 6 17.09 -14.81 9.12
C GLU A 6 16.49 -13.54 9.73
N PHE A 7 16.09 -12.58 8.90
CA PHE A 7 15.41 -11.36 9.34
C PHE A 7 14.10 -11.68 10.09
N SER A 8 13.24 -12.51 9.50
CA SER A 8 11.93 -12.90 10.03
C SER A 8 12.06 -13.64 11.36
N ASN A 9 13.00 -14.59 11.46
CA ASN A 9 13.23 -15.33 12.70
C ASN A 9 13.74 -14.41 13.81
N ASN A 10 14.70 -13.54 13.50
CA ASN A 10 15.27 -12.64 14.50
C ASN A 10 14.24 -11.61 14.98
N TYR A 11 13.58 -10.91 14.06
CA TYR A 11 12.62 -9.86 14.42
C TYR A 11 11.30 -10.41 14.94
N GLY A 12 10.84 -11.56 14.46
CA GLY A 12 9.63 -12.22 14.97
C GLY A 12 9.78 -12.76 16.40
N GLN A 13 10.99 -13.21 16.78
CA GLN A 13 11.30 -13.65 18.14
C GLN A 13 11.65 -12.49 19.07
N PHE A 14 12.36 -11.49 18.55
CA PHE A 14 12.83 -10.32 19.30
C PHE A 14 12.24 -9.05 18.66
N PRO A 15 10.97 -8.71 18.93
CA PRO A 15 10.38 -7.48 18.44
C PRO A 15 11.17 -6.26 18.91
N PRO A 16 11.35 -5.24 18.06
CA PRO A 16 11.86 -3.95 18.49
C PRO A 16 10.92 -3.32 19.53
N GLU A 17 11.43 -2.39 20.35
CA GLU A 17 10.69 -1.80 21.48
C GLU A 17 9.29 -1.31 21.09
N TRP A 18 9.17 -0.64 19.94
CA TRP A 18 7.92 -0.08 19.44
C TRP A 18 6.90 -1.13 18.96
N ALA A 19 7.32 -2.38 18.75
CA ALA A 19 6.48 -3.49 18.34
C ALA A 19 6.17 -4.47 19.49
N LYS A 20 6.76 -4.30 20.68
CA LYS A 20 6.59 -5.27 21.78
C LYS A 20 5.15 -5.47 22.24
N THR A 21 4.33 -4.43 22.09
CA THR A 21 2.91 -4.45 22.47
C THR A 21 1.98 -4.84 21.33
N ASP A 22 2.51 -5.06 20.12
CA ASP A 22 1.74 -5.48 18.96
C ASP A 22 1.40 -6.97 19.09
N SER A 23 0.14 -7.28 19.44
CA SER A 23 -0.37 -8.64 19.57
C SER A 23 -0.33 -9.43 18.26
N HIS A 24 -0.24 -8.75 17.11
CA HIS A 24 -0.22 -9.34 15.78
C HIS A 24 1.19 -9.43 15.18
N TRP A 25 2.24 -8.99 15.90
CA TRP A 25 3.61 -8.92 15.40
C TRP A 25 4.06 -10.18 14.67
N ARG A 26 3.92 -11.35 15.32
CA ARG A 26 4.32 -12.64 14.73
C ARG A 26 3.49 -13.01 13.50
N ASN A 27 2.20 -12.70 13.51
CA ASN A 27 1.30 -13.03 12.39
C ASN A 27 1.66 -12.23 11.13
N LYS A 28 2.15 -11.00 11.28
CA LYS A 28 2.62 -10.18 10.15
C LYS A 28 3.80 -10.84 9.41
N PHE A 29 4.70 -11.51 10.12
CA PHE A 29 5.78 -12.27 9.50
C PHE A 29 5.31 -13.54 8.79
N ALA A 30 4.27 -14.21 9.31
CA ALA A 30 3.66 -15.36 8.66
C ALA A 30 3.03 -14.96 7.32
N ASP A 31 2.23 -13.88 7.29
CA ASP A 31 1.62 -13.33 6.06
C ASP A 31 2.69 -13.03 4.98
N LEU A 32 3.79 -12.38 5.38
CA LEU A 32 4.90 -12.07 4.48
C LEU A 32 5.67 -13.32 4.01
N ALA A 33 5.78 -14.35 4.85
CA ALA A 33 6.39 -15.62 4.48
C ALA A 33 5.55 -16.40 3.46
N ASP A 34 4.22 -16.37 3.60
CA ASP A 34 3.29 -16.99 2.65
C ASP A 34 3.40 -16.35 1.26
N ILE A 35 3.48 -15.01 1.20
CA ILE A 35 3.67 -14.29 -0.07
C ILE A 35 5.01 -14.68 -0.71
N ILE A 36 6.09 -14.77 0.05
CA ILE A 36 7.40 -15.22 -0.48
C ILE A 36 7.34 -16.67 -0.97
N GLY A 37 6.61 -17.53 -0.26
CA GLY A 37 6.34 -18.90 -0.70
C GLY A 37 5.64 -18.93 -2.05
N ALA A 38 4.63 -18.09 -2.25
CA ALA A 38 3.92 -17.94 -3.52
C ALA A 38 4.83 -17.44 -4.65
N ILE A 39 5.65 -16.41 -4.40
CA ILE A 39 6.67 -15.91 -5.34
C ILE A 39 7.60 -17.05 -5.75
N HIS A 40 8.12 -17.81 -4.79
CA HIS A 40 9.04 -18.91 -5.09
C HIS A 40 8.37 -20.04 -5.88
N LYS A 41 7.11 -20.36 -5.58
CA LYS A 41 6.35 -21.37 -6.34
C LYS A 41 6.12 -20.92 -7.78
N ASN A 42 5.85 -19.64 -8.00
CA ASN A 42 5.35 -19.13 -9.27
C ASN A 42 6.44 -18.50 -10.17
N HIS A 43 7.64 -18.17 -9.67
CA HIS A 43 8.63 -17.36 -10.41
C HIS A 43 9.04 -17.90 -11.78
N ILE A 44 9.01 -19.22 -12.00
CA ILE A 44 9.32 -19.84 -13.29
C ILE A 44 8.06 -20.00 -14.14
N SER A 45 6.95 -20.44 -13.53
CA SER A 45 5.74 -20.84 -14.26
C SER A 45 4.80 -19.67 -14.59
N ASP A 46 4.78 -18.64 -13.76
CA ASP A 46 3.92 -17.46 -13.91
C ASP A 46 4.65 -16.19 -13.43
N PRO A 47 5.47 -15.57 -14.32
CA PRO A 47 6.16 -14.32 -14.01
C PRO A 47 5.22 -13.17 -13.69
N ARG A 48 4.00 -13.15 -14.24
CA ARG A 48 3.01 -12.10 -13.99
C ARG A 48 2.49 -12.20 -12.56
N GLN A 49 2.06 -13.39 -12.14
CA GLN A 49 1.61 -13.59 -10.75
C GLN A 49 2.74 -13.31 -9.76
N THR A 50 3.96 -13.71 -10.10
CA THR A 50 5.15 -13.42 -9.28
C THR A 50 5.38 -11.92 -9.10
N HIS A 51 5.19 -11.13 -10.16
CA HIS A 51 5.27 -9.68 -10.08
C HIS A 51 4.17 -9.09 -9.17
N ILE A 52 2.94 -9.58 -9.30
CA ILE A 52 1.81 -9.18 -8.45
C ILE A 52 2.11 -9.49 -6.98
N ASP A 53 2.58 -10.69 -6.68
CA ASP A 53 2.92 -11.12 -5.33
C ASP A 53 4.09 -10.30 -4.75
N ALA A 54 5.07 -9.94 -5.57
CA ALA A 54 6.18 -9.07 -5.15
C ALA A 54 5.70 -7.65 -4.78
N ILE A 55 4.74 -7.09 -5.51
CA ILE A 55 4.15 -5.80 -5.15
C ILE A 55 3.29 -5.95 -3.89
N LYS A 56 2.50 -7.02 -3.78
CA LYS A 56 1.74 -7.32 -2.55
C LYS A 56 2.67 -7.39 -1.33
N PHE A 57 3.81 -8.06 -1.47
CA PHE A 57 4.83 -8.13 -0.43
C PHE A 57 5.32 -6.74 0.00
N SER A 58 5.61 -5.83 -0.93
CA SER A 58 6.09 -4.49 -0.59
C SER A 58 5.04 -3.67 0.17
N ARG A 59 3.76 -3.77 -0.21
CA ARG A 59 2.66 -3.12 0.52
C ARG A 59 2.51 -3.68 1.92
N ARG A 60 2.48 -5.01 2.06
CA ARG A 60 2.35 -5.70 3.37
C ARG A 60 3.54 -5.47 4.28
N LEU A 61 4.73 -5.27 3.73
CA LEU A 61 5.92 -4.97 4.51
C LEU A 61 5.77 -3.67 5.33
N SER A 62 4.99 -2.70 4.83
CA SER A 62 4.70 -1.46 5.56
C SER A 62 4.00 -1.70 6.90
N TYR A 63 3.22 -2.78 7.05
CA TYR A 63 2.49 -3.09 8.29
C TYR A 63 3.43 -3.43 9.45
N LEU A 64 4.67 -3.82 9.15
CA LEU A 64 5.69 -3.99 10.17
C LEU A 64 6.04 -2.66 10.84
N TYR A 65 5.81 -1.51 10.21
CA TYR A 65 6.24 -0.21 10.73
C TYR A 65 5.11 0.64 11.30
N GLU A 66 3.87 0.13 11.37
CA GLU A 66 2.71 0.94 11.79
C GLU A 66 2.82 1.52 13.22
N HIS A 67 3.54 0.83 14.09
CA HIS A 67 3.78 1.26 15.48
C HIS A 67 5.12 1.98 15.66
N MET A 68 5.93 2.09 14.62
CA MET A 68 7.22 2.76 14.69
C MET A 68 7.01 4.26 15.05
N PRO A 69 7.83 4.82 15.96
CA PRO A 69 7.83 6.26 16.20
C PRO A 69 8.25 6.98 14.93
N MET A 70 7.35 7.80 14.40
CA MET A 70 7.53 8.56 13.17
C MET A 70 6.77 9.87 13.27
N ASP A 71 7.17 10.86 12.47
CA ASP A 71 6.50 12.14 12.41
C ASP A 71 5.05 12.01 11.89
N ARG A 72 4.29 13.10 12.00
CA ARG A 72 2.88 13.13 11.65
C ARG A 72 2.64 12.84 10.16
N LEU A 73 3.47 13.38 9.28
CA LEU A 73 3.30 13.23 7.83
C LEU A 73 3.61 11.79 7.41
N ALA A 74 4.72 11.23 7.87
CA ALA A 74 5.07 9.83 7.67
C ALA A 74 3.95 8.90 8.15
N ARG A 75 3.41 9.15 9.36
CA ARG A 75 2.28 8.38 9.90
C ARG A 75 1.04 8.46 9.02
N PHE A 76 0.73 9.65 8.52
CA PHE A 76 -0.39 9.85 7.60
C PHE A 76 -0.20 9.08 6.28
N LEU A 77 1.00 9.13 5.70
CA LEU A 77 1.31 8.47 4.44
C LEU A 77 1.31 6.92 4.55
N MET A 78 1.59 6.38 5.73
CA MET A 78 1.56 4.93 5.99
C MET A 78 0.19 4.28 5.80
N HIS A 79 -0.91 5.06 5.79
CA HIS A 79 -2.24 4.52 5.51
C HIS A 79 -2.42 4.08 4.05
N PHE A 80 -1.73 4.71 3.09
CA PHE A 80 -1.97 4.47 1.67
C PHE A 80 -1.50 3.10 1.17
N PRO A 81 -0.31 2.57 1.54
CA PRO A 81 0.06 1.20 1.19
C PRO A 81 -0.99 0.16 1.61
N ALA A 82 -1.59 0.34 2.79
CA ALA A 82 -2.66 -0.51 3.29
C ALA A 82 -3.93 -0.42 2.43
N ASN A 83 -4.34 0.80 2.11
CA ASN A 83 -5.49 1.05 1.26
C ASN A 83 -5.30 0.43 -0.12
N PHE A 84 -4.11 0.56 -0.72
CA PHE A 84 -3.79 -0.06 -2.01
C PHE A 84 -3.77 -1.57 -1.93
N ASP A 85 -3.26 -2.16 -0.85
CA ASP A 85 -3.30 -3.61 -0.69
C ASP A 85 -4.74 -4.15 -0.67
N HIS A 86 -5.65 -3.48 0.06
CA HIS A 86 -7.06 -3.87 0.07
C HIS A 86 -7.74 -3.67 -1.29
N LEU A 87 -7.45 -2.56 -1.98
CA LEU A 87 -7.96 -2.29 -3.33
C LEU A 87 -7.50 -3.37 -4.32
N TRP A 88 -6.21 -3.71 -4.34
CA TRP A 88 -5.68 -4.75 -5.22
C TRP A 88 -6.21 -6.13 -4.87
N THR A 89 -6.32 -6.45 -3.58
CA THR A 89 -6.96 -7.69 -3.12
C THR A 89 -8.41 -7.77 -3.62
N SER A 90 -9.18 -6.70 -3.49
CA SER A 90 -10.55 -6.64 -3.98
C SER A 90 -10.66 -6.82 -5.50
N TYR A 91 -9.69 -6.30 -6.26
CA TYR A 91 -9.61 -6.47 -7.71
C TYR A 91 -9.35 -7.93 -8.10
N TYR A 92 -8.35 -8.57 -7.49
CA TYR A 92 -8.01 -9.95 -7.82
C TYR A 92 -9.08 -10.95 -7.36
N ASP A 93 -9.68 -10.73 -6.20
CA ASP A 93 -10.74 -11.57 -5.66
C ASP A 93 -12.12 -11.28 -6.29
N GLN A 94 -12.22 -10.26 -7.15
CA GLN A 94 -13.47 -9.75 -7.73
C GLN A 94 -14.54 -9.46 -6.66
N ASN A 95 -14.11 -8.93 -5.52
CA ASN A 95 -14.97 -8.69 -4.36
C ASN A 95 -15.52 -7.26 -4.37
N SER A 96 -16.75 -7.08 -4.86
CA SER A 96 -17.40 -5.77 -4.97
C SER A 96 -17.57 -5.04 -3.63
N GLU A 97 -17.90 -5.76 -2.56
CA GLU A 97 -18.12 -5.16 -1.22
C GLU A 97 -16.79 -4.63 -0.64
N LEU A 98 -15.73 -5.43 -0.75
CA LEU A 98 -14.40 -5.02 -0.32
C LEU A 98 -13.89 -3.86 -1.18
N LEU A 99 -14.16 -3.86 -2.49
CA LEU A 99 -13.75 -2.77 -3.39
C LEU A 99 -14.41 -1.45 -2.97
N LYS A 100 -15.72 -1.45 -2.71
CA LYS A 100 -16.47 -0.26 -2.27
C LYS A 100 -15.91 0.31 -0.96
N THR A 101 -15.78 -0.54 0.06
CA THR A 101 -15.27 -0.12 1.38
C THR A 101 -13.82 0.38 1.30
N SER A 102 -12.97 -0.28 0.49
CA SER A 102 -11.57 0.12 0.29
C SER A 102 -11.46 1.46 -0.45
N VAL A 103 -12.32 1.70 -1.44
CA VAL A 103 -12.27 2.94 -2.21
C VAL A 103 -12.79 4.14 -1.41
N GLU A 104 -13.81 3.94 -0.57
CA GLU A 104 -14.29 4.96 0.37
C GLU A 104 -13.20 5.32 1.38
N GLN A 105 -12.47 4.32 1.87
CA GLN A 105 -11.40 4.53 2.83
C GLN A 105 -10.21 5.29 2.24
N ILE A 106 -9.77 4.96 1.02
CA ILE A 106 -8.67 5.70 0.37
C ILE A 106 -9.10 7.12 0.00
N LEU A 107 -10.36 7.32 -0.43
CA LEU A 107 -10.89 8.64 -0.77
C LEU A 107 -10.91 9.56 0.45
N LYS A 108 -11.44 9.08 1.57
CA LYS A 108 -11.42 9.82 2.84
C LYS A 108 -10.00 10.21 3.28
N ASN A 109 -9.04 9.31 3.07
CA ASN A 109 -7.64 9.57 3.42
C ASN A 109 -6.97 10.53 2.42
N SER A 110 -7.33 10.49 1.13
CA SER A 110 -6.73 11.33 0.09
C SER A 110 -7.19 12.79 0.17
N GLU A 111 -8.43 13.06 0.58
CA GLU A 111 -8.98 14.42 0.72
C GLU A 111 -8.11 15.35 1.58
N ALA A 112 -7.51 14.82 2.65
CA ALA A 112 -6.66 15.58 3.55
C ALA A 112 -5.20 15.72 3.07
N LEU A 113 -4.78 14.96 2.05
CA LEU A 113 -3.38 14.91 1.60
C LEU A 113 -2.83 16.27 1.16
N PRO A 114 -3.53 17.10 0.34
CA PRO A 114 -3.00 18.40 -0.07
C PRO A 114 -2.66 19.32 1.09
N ASP A 115 -3.38 19.22 2.21
CA ASP A 115 -3.16 20.05 3.39
C ASP A 115 -2.02 19.52 4.29
N GLN A 116 -1.64 18.25 4.12
CA GLN A 116 -0.48 17.68 4.82
C GLN A 116 0.83 17.93 4.08
N LEU A 117 0.80 18.31 2.79
CA LEU A 117 2.01 18.48 1.98
C LEU A 117 2.47 19.95 1.86
N PRO A 118 3.77 20.17 1.64
CA PRO A 118 4.32 21.47 1.27
C PRO A 118 3.63 22.09 0.03
N GLU A 119 3.61 23.42 -0.05
CA GLU A 119 2.86 24.16 -1.08
C GLU A 119 3.25 23.78 -2.51
N ASN A 120 4.54 23.55 -2.77
CA ASN A 120 5.08 23.11 -4.06
C ASN A 120 4.61 21.70 -4.47
N MET A 121 4.06 20.90 -3.54
CA MET A 121 3.57 19.54 -3.79
C MET A 121 2.04 19.44 -3.83
N ARG A 122 1.31 20.51 -3.46
CA ARG A 122 -0.17 20.52 -3.46
C ARG A 122 -0.78 20.17 -4.81
N GLY A 123 -0.16 20.59 -5.90
CA GLY A 123 -0.60 20.24 -7.26
C GLY A 123 -0.59 18.73 -7.49
N LEU A 124 0.48 18.04 -7.07
CA LEU A 124 0.59 16.58 -7.19
C LEU A 124 -0.42 15.86 -6.29
N ALA A 125 -0.59 16.33 -5.05
CA ALA A 125 -1.61 15.78 -4.17
C ALA A 125 -3.00 15.90 -4.77
N ARG A 126 -3.36 17.04 -5.37
CA ARG A 126 -4.67 17.22 -6.02
C ARG A 126 -4.87 16.29 -7.22
N ASN A 127 -3.84 16.04 -8.01
CA ASN A 127 -3.92 15.05 -9.10
C ASN A 127 -4.20 13.66 -8.54
N PHE A 128 -3.50 13.28 -7.46
CA PHE A 128 -3.75 12.02 -6.78
C PHE A 128 -5.19 11.93 -6.22
N VAL A 129 -5.69 12.98 -5.58
CA VAL A 129 -7.10 13.02 -5.12
C VAL A 129 -8.06 12.80 -6.30
N PHE A 130 -7.84 13.49 -7.42
CA PHE A 130 -8.66 13.33 -8.61
C PHE A 130 -8.64 11.89 -9.16
N SER A 131 -7.48 11.25 -9.21
CA SER A 131 -7.35 9.84 -9.62
C SER A 131 -8.10 8.89 -8.66
N VAL A 132 -8.07 9.17 -7.36
CA VAL A 132 -8.82 8.42 -6.36
C VAL A 132 -10.34 8.63 -6.50
N GLU A 133 -10.79 9.83 -6.85
CA GLU A 133 -12.20 10.10 -7.14
C GLU A 133 -12.70 9.34 -8.38
N GLU A 134 -11.89 9.28 -9.45
CA GLU A 134 -12.20 8.47 -10.63
C GLU A 134 -12.29 6.98 -10.28
N LEU A 135 -11.35 6.50 -9.46
CA LEU A 135 -11.38 5.12 -8.96
C LEU A 135 -12.67 4.85 -8.17
N HIS A 136 -13.11 5.80 -7.33
CA HIS A 136 -14.37 5.72 -6.61
C HIS A 136 -15.56 5.62 -7.57
N ARG A 137 -15.62 6.48 -8.61
CA ARG A 137 -16.67 6.43 -9.64
C ARG A 137 -16.74 5.07 -10.34
N ILE A 138 -15.60 4.48 -10.67
CA ILE A 138 -15.53 3.17 -11.32
C ILE A 138 -16.00 2.07 -10.36
N ALA A 139 -15.54 2.09 -9.12
CA ALA A 139 -15.84 1.09 -8.10
C ALA A 139 -17.35 1.00 -7.74
N VAL A 140 -18.06 2.12 -7.79
CA VAL A 140 -19.52 2.17 -7.51
C VAL A 140 -20.39 1.91 -8.75
N SER A 141 -19.79 1.75 -9.92
CA SER A 141 -20.54 1.42 -11.14
C SER A 141 -21.17 0.02 -11.08
N GLU A 142 -22.09 -0.29 -12.00
CA GLU A 142 -22.77 -1.59 -12.01
C GLU A 142 -21.81 -2.78 -12.28
N GLN A 143 -20.70 -2.55 -12.98
CA GLN A 143 -19.79 -3.61 -13.44
C GLN A 143 -18.31 -3.20 -13.34
N PRO A 144 -17.79 -2.96 -12.12
CA PRO A 144 -16.45 -2.40 -11.92
C PRO A 144 -15.34 -3.31 -12.46
N PHE A 145 -15.53 -4.63 -12.44
CA PHE A 145 -14.51 -5.61 -12.84
C PHE A 145 -14.52 -5.97 -14.34
N LYS A 146 -15.54 -5.58 -15.11
CA LYS A 146 -15.66 -6.01 -16.51
C LYS A 146 -14.78 -5.21 -17.47
N SER A 147 -14.12 -4.16 -17.00
CA SER A 147 -13.27 -3.29 -17.82
C SER A 147 -11.82 -3.30 -17.34
N THR A 148 -10.88 -3.17 -18.28
CA THR A 148 -9.47 -2.88 -17.98
C THR A 148 -9.30 -1.54 -17.25
N THR A 149 -10.33 -0.69 -17.30
CA THR A 149 -10.35 0.65 -16.70
C THR A 149 -10.08 0.63 -15.20
N LEU A 150 -10.63 -0.34 -14.45
CA LEU A 150 -10.38 -0.44 -13.01
C LEU A 150 -8.91 -0.73 -12.71
N TYR A 151 -8.33 -1.70 -13.41
CA TYR A 151 -6.90 -2.03 -13.28
C TYR A 151 -5.99 -0.84 -13.60
N LEU A 152 -6.27 -0.14 -14.71
CA LEU A 152 -5.49 1.00 -15.15
C LEU A 152 -5.59 2.17 -14.16
N SER A 153 -6.80 2.42 -13.63
CA SER A 153 -7.04 3.49 -12.65
C SER A 153 -6.35 3.18 -11.31
N LEU A 154 -6.40 1.92 -10.85
CA LEU A 154 -5.66 1.46 -9.67
C LEU A 154 -4.15 1.67 -9.83
N SER A 155 -3.60 1.25 -10.98
CA SER A 155 -2.17 1.38 -11.28
C SER A 155 -1.74 2.85 -11.35
N ALA A 156 -2.56 3.70 -11.98
CA ALA A 156 -2.29 5.12 -12.10
C ALA A 156 -2.28 5.81 -10.72
N ALA A 157 -3.33 5.61 -9.92
CA ALA A 157 -3.43 6.20 -8.59
C ALA A 157 -2.26 5.79 -7.68
N GLU A 158 -1.85 4.52 -7.71
CA GLU A 158 -0.71 4.05 -6.93
C GLU A 158 0.62 4.64 -7.42
N THR A 159 0.77 4.81 -8.74
CA THR A 159 1.96 5.44 -9.34
C THR A 159 2.07 6.92 -8.92
N GLU A 160 0.95 7.65 -8.93
CA GLU A 160 0.91 9.04 -8.49
C GLU A 160 1.25 9.17 -7.01
N PHE A 161 0.75 8.27 -6.16
CA PHE A 161 1.14 8.22 -4.75
C PHE A 161 2.64 7.92 -4.58
N ALA A 162 3.19 6.98 -5.36
CA ALA A 162 4.62 6.68 -5.34
C ALA A 162 5.47 7.90 -5.74
N GLU A 163 5.02 8.70 -6.72
CA GLU A 163 5.69 9.93 -7.12
C GLU A 163 5.70 10.97 -5.99
N ILE A 164 4.59 11.11 -5.26
CA ILE A 164 4.50 11.99 -4.08
C ILE A 164 5.53 11.57 -3.03
N ASN A 165 5.58 10.27 -2.67
CA ASN A 165 6.56 9.78 -1.71
C ASN A 165 7.99 9.99 -2.17
N GLN A 166 8.29 9.71 -3.44
CA GLN A 166 9.62 9.89 -3.99
C GLN A 166 10.06 11.36 -3.93
N LYS A 167 9.17 12.30 -4.24
CA LYS A 167 9.48 13.73 -4.15
C LYS A 167 9.69 14.19 -2.71
N LEU A 168 8.91 13.70 -1.75
CA LEU A 168 9.08 14.01 -0.32
C LEU A 168 10.46 13.59 0.21
N VAL A 169 10.94 12.41 -0.18
CA VAL A 169 12.27 11.91 0.22
C VAL A 169 13.40 12.79 -0.32
N ASN A 170 13.18 13.45 -1.46
CA ASN A 170 14.17 14.30 -2.12
C ASN A 170 14.10 15.78 -1.72
N LEU A 171 13.15 16.16 -0.84
CA LEU A 171 13.12 17.53 -0.32
C LEU A 171 14.29 17.77 0.65
N PRO A 172 14.95 18.95 0.58
CA PRO A 172 15.94 19.34 1.57
C PRO A 172 15.32 19.31 2.99
N GLN A 173 16.05 18.82 3.99
CA GLN A 173 15.57 18.71 5.38
C GLN A 173 15.12 20.03 6.02
N THR A 174 15.38 21.18 5.39
CA THR A 174 14.91 22.51 5.81
C THR A 174 13.49 22.85 5.36
N GLU A 175 12.88 22.05 4.49
CA GLU A 175 11.52 22.24 3.95
C GLU A 175 10.53 21.12 4.34
N GLN A 176 10.98 20.16 5.17
CA GLN A 176 10.18 19.09 5.78
C GLN A 176 9.66 19.53 7.15
#